data_AF-A0A941SJF4-F1
#
_entry.id   AF-A0A941SJF4-F1
#
_cell.length_a   1.000
_cell.length_b   1.000
_cell.length_c   1.000
_cell.angle_alpha   90.00
_cell.angle_beta   90.00
_cell.angle_gamma   90.00
#
_symmetry.space_group_name_H-M   'P 1'
#
loop_
_entity.id
_entity.type
_entity.pdbx_description
1 polymer ?
#
loop_
_entity_poly.entity_id
_entity_poly.type
_entity_poly.pdbx_seq_one_letter_code
_entity_poly.pdbx_strand_id
1 'polypeptide(L)'
;MRLLVVSQYFWPENFRINELVAELAARGHEVTVLTGEPNYPEGRIFDAYRKAPGDFTSYAGASVLRVPLRPRGQGSVRLVLNYLSFVVWTTLLGPWKLRGRRF
;
A
#
# COMPACT_ATOMS: atom_id res chain seq x y z
N MET A 1 17.13 7.65 8.75
CA MET A 1 16.30 8.75 8.19
C MET A 1 14.84 8.38 8.32
N ARG A 2 13.91 9.32 8.17
CA ARG A 2 12.48 9.00 8.03
C ARG A 2 12.14 9.01 6.55
N LEU A 3 11.29 8.09 6.09
CA LEU A 3 11.01 7.89 4.68
C LEU A 3 9.53 7.59 4.47
N LEU A 4 8.93 8.28 3.50
CA LEU A 4 7.60 7.94 2.98
C LEU A 4 7.75 7.24 1.64
N VAL A 5 7.24 6.01 1.56
CA VAL A 5 7.12 5.25 0.32
C VAL A 5 5.66 5.26 -0.11
N VAL A 6 5.37 5.77 -1.29
CA VAL A 6 4.02 5.72 -1.88
C VAL A 6 4.03 4.71 -3.02
N SER A 7 3.26 3.65 -2.89
CA SER A 7 3.17 2.59 -3.91
C SER A 7 1.78 1.99 -3.91
N GLN A 8 1.14 1.85 -5.07
CA GLN A 8 -0.18 1.23 -5.16
C GLN A 8 -0.20 -0.20 -4.64
N TYR A 9 0.79 -0.99 -5.08
CA TYR A 9 0.92 -2.39 -4.71
C TYR A 9 2.00 -2.56 -3.66
N PHE A 10 1.68 -3.33 -2.64
CA PHE A 10 2.59 -3.63 -1.54
C PHE A 10 2.16 -4.93 -0.85
N TRP A 11 2.97 -5.40 0.11
CA TRP A 11 2.72 -6.63 0.86
C TRP A 11 1.27 -6.65 1.35
N PRO A 12 0.50 -7.77 1.26
CA PRO A 12 0.92 -9.13 0.94
C PRO A 12 1.19 -9.42 -0.54
N GLU A 13 1.02 -8.45 -1.43
CA GLU A 13 1.36 -8.61 -2.84
C GLU A 13 2.88 -8.61 -3.00
N ASN A 14 3.42 -9.49 -3.85
CA ASN A 14 4.85 -9.67 -4.01
C ASN A 14 5.42 -8.81 -5.15
N PHE A 15 6.12 -7.72 -4.79
CA PHE A 15 6.77 -6.78 -5.68
C PHE A 15 8.14 -6.36 -5.13
N ARG A 16 9.06 -5.92 -6.00
CA ARG A 16 10.42 -5.46 -5.61
C ARG A 16 10.44 -4.36 -4.54
N ILE A 17 9.38 -3.57 -4.44
CA ILE A 17 9.25 -2.53 -3.41
C ILE A 17 9.22 -3.13 -1.99
N ASN A 18 8.78 -4.38 -1.82
CA ASN A 18 8.81 -5.07 -0.54
C ASN A 18 10.24 -5.29 -0.05
N GLU A 19 11.11 -5.79 -0.94
CA GLU A 19 12.53 -5.99 -0.65
C GLU A 19 13.22 -4.66 -0.34
N LEU A 20 12.94 -3.62 -1.13
CA LEU A 20 13.48 -2.27 -0.88
C LEU A 20 13.08 -1.73 0.49
N VAL A 21 11.80 -1.84 0.87
CA VAL A 21 11.31 -1.36 2.17
C VAL A 21 11.94 -2.17 3.32
N ALA A 22 12.05 -3.50 3.17
CA ALA A 22 12.68 -4.34 4.18
C ALA A 22 14.17 -3.98 4.37
N GLU A 23 14.91 -3.75 3.29
CA GLU A 23 16.32 -3.36 3.33
C GLU A 23 16.52 -1.97 3.93
N LEU A 24 15.66 -1.00 3.58
CA LEU A 24 15.69 0.33 4.19
C LEU A 24 15.41 0.25 5.69
N ALA A 25 14.43 -0.55 6.12
CA ALA A 25 14.16 -0.76 7.53
C ALA A 25 15.34 -1.45 8.25
N ALA A 26 15.95 -2.46 7.64
CA ALA A 26 17.11 -3.18 8.19
C ALA A 26 18.33 -2.27 8.39
N ARG A 27 18.50 -1.26 7.54
CA ARG A 27 19.53 -0.21 7.67
C ARG A 27 19.21 0.86 8.74
N GLY A 28 18.11 0.70 9.48
CA GLY A 28 17.72 1.61 10.55
C GLY A 28 16.94 2.86 10.10
N HIS A 29 16.37 2.85 8.89
CA HIS A 29 15.46 3.93 8.46
C HIS A 29 14.05 3.69 9.02
N GLU A 30 13.39 4.77 9.46
CA GLU A 30 11.97 4.74 9.83
C GLU A 30 11.14 4.89 8.56
N VAL A 31 10.54 3.79 8.09
CA VAL A 31 9.80 3.76 6.83
C VAL A 31 8.30 3.72 7.10
N THR A 32 7.56 4.62 6.46
CA THR A 32 6.10 4.54 6.35
C THR A 32 5.73 4.30 4.90
N VAL A 33 4.86 3.32 4.66
CA VAL A 33 4.34 2.98 3.34
C VAL A 33 2.88 3.43 3.25
N LEU A 34 2.56 4.28 2.28
CA LEU A 34 1.18 4.59 1.89
C LEU A 34 0.83 3.77 0.64
N THR A 35 -0.14 2.88 0.76
CA THR A 35 -0.46 1.89 -0.28
C THR A 35 -1.96 1.64 -0.44
N GLY A 36 -2.33 0.86 -1.44
CA GLY A 36 -3.70 0.45 -1.70
C GLY A 36 -4.14 -0.78 -0.91
N GLU A 37 -5.42 -1.13 -1.01
CA GLU A 37 -5.88 -2.46 -0.61
C GLU A 37 -5.33 -3.53 -1.57
N PRO A 38 -4.79 -4.65 -1.05
CA PRO A 38 -4.11 -5.65 -1.88
C PRO A 38 -5.12 -6.33 -2.79
N ASN A 39 -4.91 -6.25 -4.10
CA ASN A 39 -5.87 -6.68 -5.11
C ASN A 39 -5.25 -7.38 -6.33
N TYR A 40 -3.93 -7.59 -6.33
CA TYR A 40 -3.14 -8.23 -7.38
C TYR A 40 -2.48 -9.53 -6.86
N PRO A 41 -2.41 -10.62 -7.64
CA PRO A 41 -2.75 -10.71 -9.07
C PRO A 41 -4.20 -11.06 -9.39
N GLU A 42 -5.00 -11.52 -8.43
CA GLU A 42 -6.32 -12.11 -8.68
C GLU A 42 -7.38 -11.09 -9.13
N GLY A 43 -7.08 -9.79 -9.05
CA GLY A 43 -7.99 -8.72 -9.46
C GLY A 43 -9.11 -8.45 -8.45
N ARG A 44 -9.04 -9.05 -7.26
CA ARG A 44 -9.98 -8.89 -6.15
C ARG A 44 -9.20 -8.67 -4.85
N ILE A 45 -9.81 -8.00 -3.89
CA ILE A 45 -9.15 -7.77 -2.60
C ILE A 45 -8.91 -9.12 -1.91
N PHE A 46 -7.71 -9.29 -1.34
CA PHE A 46 -7.30 -10.53 -0.67
C PHE A 46 -8.27 -10.86 0.48
N ASP A 47 -8.75 -12.10 0.52
CA ASP A 47 -9.71 -12.53 1.56
C ASP A 47 -9.08 -12.49 2.96
N ALA A 48 -7.80 -12.83 3.09
CA ALA A 48 -7.06 -12.72 4.35
C ALA A 48 -7.02 -11.27 4.86
N TYR A 49 -6.75 -10.31 3.97
CA TYR A 49 -6.78 -8.89 4.30
C TYR A 49 -8.19 -8.44 4.72
N ARG A 50 -9.24 -8.85 4.01
CA ARG A 50 -10.63 -8.49 4.36
C ARG A 50 -11.03 -9.00 5.74
N LYS A 51 -10.57 -10.20 6.12
CA LYS A 51 -10.89 -10.82 7.41
C LYS A 51 -10.20 -10.11 8.58
N ALA A 52 -8.93 -9.73 8.40
CA ALA A 52 -8.14 -9.11 9.46
C ALA A 52 -7.22 -8.01 8.92
N PRO A 53 -7.73 -6.81 8.57
CA PRO A 53 -6.90 -5.72 8.03
C PRO A 53 -5.79 -5.28 8.99
N GLY A 54 -6.00 -5.44 10.30
CA GLY A 54 -5.06 -5.07 11.35
C GLY A 54 -3.73 -5.82 11.27
N ASP A 55 -3.75 -7.07 10.81
CA ASP A 55 -2.56 -7.90 10.63
C ASP A 55 -1.64 -7.34 9.54
N PHE A 56 -2.17 -6.47 8.68
CA PHE A 56 -1.48 -5.92 7.52
C PHE A 56 -0.99 -4.48 7.69
N THR A 57 -0.80 -4.04 8.94
CA THR A 57 -0.43 -2.66 9.30
C THR A 57 1.08 -2.46 9.54
N SER A 58 1.87 -3.54 9.57
CA SER A 58 3.32 -3.48 9.66
C SER A 58 3.97 -4.53 8.77
N TYR A 59 5.12 -4.18 8.18
CA TYR A 59 5.92 -5.09 7.36
C TYR A 59 7.41 -4.81 7.57
N ALA A 60 8.17 -5.80 8.04
CA ALA A 60 9.62 -5.69 8.28
C ALA A 60 10.01 -4.46 9.14
N GLY A 61 9.19 -4.08 10.11
CA GLY A 61 9.39 -2.88 10.94
C GLY A 61 8.91 -1.57 10.32
N ALA A 62 8.51 -1.55 9.05
CA ALA A 62 7.86 -0.40 8.42
C ALA A 62 6.37 -0.32 8.79
N SER A 63 5.84 0.90 8.92
CA SER A 63 4.42 1.14 9.13
C SER A 63 3.68 1.17 7.79
N VAL A 64 2.58 0.42 7.66
CA VAL A 64 1.80 0.32 6.42
C VAL A 64 0.44 0.98 6.63
N LEU A 65 0.14 1.99 5.81
CA LEU A 65 -1.13 2.70 5.78
C LEU A 65 -1.81 2.46 4.45
N ARG A 66 -3.10 2.10 4.50
CA ARG A 66 -3.88 1.80 3.30
C ARG A 66 -4.97 2.82 3.01
N VAL A 67 -5.15 3.09 1.73
CA VAL A 67 -6.32 3.77 1.18
C VAL A 67 -7.18 2.79 0.36
N PRO A 68 -8.51 2.96 0.34
CA PRO A 68 -9.37 2.13 -0.50
C PRO A 68 -9.05 2.35 -1.98
N LEU A 69 -9.36 1.36 -2.81
CA LEU A 69 -9.29 1.49 -4.26
C LEU A 69 -10.28 0.56 -4.95
N ARG A 70 -10.52 0.78 -6.23
CA ARG A 70 -11.29 -0.13 -7.06
C ARG A 70 -10.39 -1.32 -7.45
N PRO A 71 -10.75 -2.58 -7.15
CA PRO A 71 -9.91 -3.73 -7.48
C PRO A 71 -9.63 -3.85 -8.98
N ARG A 72 -8.44 -4.34 -9.34
CA ARG A 72 -7.94 -4.45 -10.73
C ARG A 72 -8.90 -5.18 -11.67
N GLY A 73 -9.57 -6.23 -11.21
CA GLY A 73 -10.44 -7.06 -12.04
C GLY A 73 -9.74 -7.59 -13.31
N GLN A 74 -10.51 -7.76 -14.39
CA GLN A 74 -10.00 -8.20 -15.69
C GLN A 74 -10.25 -7.12 -16.76
N GLY A 75 -9.32 -7.00 -17.72
CA GLY A 75 -9.41 -6.09 -18.86
C GLY A 75 -8.77 -4.71 -18.62
N SER A 76 -8.45 -4.04 -19.73
CA SER A 76 -7.73 -2.75 -19.74
C SER A 76 -8.50 -1.61 -19.08
N VAL A 77 -9.82 -1.52 -19.33
CA VAL A 77 -10.66 -0.47 -18.73
C VAL A 77 -10.67 -0.59 -17.21
N ARG A 78 -10.80 -1.80 -16.66
CA ARG A 78 -10.76 -2.01 -15.20
C ARG A 78 -9.39 -1.70 -14.61
N LEU A 79 -8.33 -2.03 -15.33
CA LEU A 79 -6.96 -1.67 -14.95
C LEU A 79 -6.76 -0.14 -14.88
N VAL A 80 -7.26 0.62 -15.86
CA VAL A 80 -7.21 2.09 -15.83
C VAL A 80 -7.99 2.64 -14.63
N LEU A 81 -9.20 2.13 -14.39
CA LEU A 81 -10.03 2.56 -13.26
C LEU A 81 -9.41 2.20 -11.90
N ASN A 82 -8.69 1.08 -11.82
CA ASN A 82 -7.91 0.70 -10.65
C ASN A 82 -6.79 1.70 -10.36
N TYR A 83 -5.96 2.05 -11.35
CA TYR A 83 -4.92 3.07 -11.21
C TYR A 83 -5.49 4.43 -10.80
N LEU A 84 -6.53 4.91 -11.50
CA LEU A 84 -7.15 6.20 -11.20
C LEU A 84 -7.75 6.23 -9.80
N SER A 85 -8.41 5.16 -9.37
CA SER A 85 -8.98 5.09 -8.02
C SER A 85 -7.92 5.18 -6.93
N PHE A 86 -6.75 4.57 -7.13
CA PHE A 86 -5.65 4.67 -6.18
C PHE A 86 -5.12 6.11 -6.08
N VAL A 87 -4.91 6.78 -7.22
CA VAL A 87 -4.48 8.18 -7.25
C VAL A 87 -5.48 9.07 -6.51
N VAL A 88 -6.77 8.97 -6.83
CA VAL A 88 -7.84 9.76 -6.19
C VAL A 88 -7.85 9.56 -4.68
N TRP A 89 -7.88 8.31 -4.20
CA TRP A 89 -7.98 8.05 -2.76
C TRP A 89 -6.69 8.37 -2.00
N THR A 90 -5.52 8.20 -2.62
CA THR A 90 -4.23 8.61 -2.05
C THR A 90 -4.17 10.13 -1.90
N THR A 91 -4.62 10.90 -2.90
CA THR A 91 -4.65 12.36 -2.83
C THR A 91 -5.65 12.87 -1.79
N LEU A 92 -6.83 12.26 -1.69
CA LEU A 92 -7.88 12.70 -0.76
C LEU A 92 -7.62 12.27 0.68
N LEU A 93 -7.28 11.00 0.91
CA LEU A 93 -7.17 10.42 2.25
C LEU A 93 -5.72 10.31 2.75
N GLY A 94 -4.73 10.31 1.84
CA GLY A 94 -3.32 10.24 2.18
C GLY A 94 -2.87 11.34 3.14
N PRO A 95 -3.10 12.63 2.84
CA PRO A 95 -2.73 13.72 3.75
C PRO A 95 -3.33 13.59 5.15
N TRP A 96 -4.58 13.13 5.24
CA TRP A 96 -5.25 12.90 6.52
C TRP A 96 -4.63 11.71 7.29
N LYS A 97 -4.40 10.57 6.62
CA LYS A 97 -3.77 9.39 7.22
C LYS A 97 -2.31 9.61 7.63
N LEU A 98 -1.60 10.47 6.91
CA LEU A 98 -0.21 10.82 7.17
C LEU A 98 -0.06 12.01 8.14
N ARG A 99 -1.17 12.60 8.61
CA ARG A 99 -1.13 13.79 9.46
C ARG A 99 -0.33 13.54 10.74
N GLY A 100 0.57 14.47 11.05
CA GLY A 100 1.40 14.43 12.26
C GLY A 100 2.60 13.48 12.18
N ARG A 101 2.70 12.65 11.13
CA ARG A 101 3.90 11.86 10.88
C ARG A 101 4.99 12.76 10.27
N ARG A 102 6.24 12.39 10.52
CA ARG A 102 7.41 13.07 9.96
C ARG A 102 8.13 12.09 9.04
N PHE A 103 8.56 12.59 7.90
CA PHE A 103 9.32 11.87 6.88
C PHE A 103 10.50 12.75 6.50
#